data_AF-A0A317HQ86-F1
#
_entry.id   AF-A0A317HQ86-F1
#
_cell.length_a   1.000
_cell.length_b   1.000
_cell.length_c   1.000
_cell.angle_alpha   90.00
_cell.angle_beta   90.00
_cell.angle_gamma   90.00
#
_symmetry.space_group_name_H-M   'P 1'
#
loop_
_entity.id
_entity.type
_entity.pdbx_description
1 polymer ?
#
loop_
_entity_poly.entity_id
_entity_poly.type
_entity_poly.pdbx_seq_one_letter_code
_entity_poly.pdbx_strand_id
1 'polypeptide(L)'
;MRAALAENLWDVVICDCRLPQCNAPVALKVVQETGEDIPFIVVSEPMGEEAAVEIMRTGAHDYLLKDNLTRLQPAVAREIREARIRRARREAEAALRESEQRLALAIDATELGTFDYDPKTGQMLWSAFAKRNFGLRADAPISYGTFLRGLHPEDRERVVALIQNAFRPESGGHFATEHRTVGIDDGIERWLSAWGRVVFGSDGRAFRFVGVSLDITERKRGERALRHALANAEEGRRTLQAMMEHIPLGLTIVDGPDLKVRARSRFWHVLVGDSRSQN
;
A
#
# COMPACT_ATOMS: atom_id res chain seq x y z
N MET A 1 41.11 -23.65 -5.20
CA MET A 1 39.64 -23.70 -5.45
C MET A 1 38.88 -22.72 -4.58
N ARG A 2 38.88 -22.84 -3.23
CA ARG A 2 38.20 -21.89 -2.33
C ARG A 2 38.55 -20.42 -2.59
N ALA A 3 39.84 -20.10 -2.69
CA ALA A 3 40.30 -18.74 -3.01
C ALA A 3 39.77 -18.26 -4.38
N ALA A 4 39.88 -19.10 -5.42
CA ALA A 4 39.41 -18.76 -6.77
C ALA A 4 37.88 -18.54 -6.85
N LEU A 5 37.08 -19.31 -6.11
CA LEU A 5 35.63 -19.14 -6.01
C LEU A 5 35.23 -17.89 -5.21
N ALA A 6 36.11 -17.39 -4.33
CA ALA A 6 35.87 -16.17 -3.57
C ALA A 6 36.26 -14.90 -4.35
N GLU A 7 37.20 -15.01 -5.29
CA GLU A 7 37.75 -13.86 -6.02
C GLU A 7 37.03 -13.58 -7.36
N ASN A 8 36.34 -14.56 -7.94
CA ASN A 8 35.73 -14.44 -9.27
C ASN A 8 34.36 -15.11 -9.37
N LEU A 9 33.54 -14.60 -10.30
CA LEU A 9 32.28 -15.24 -10.71
C LEU A 9 32.56 -16.28 -11.79
N TRP A 10 32.13 -17.51 -11.56
CA TRP A 10 32.35 -18.64 -12.48
C TRP A 10 31.02 -19.16 -13.01
N ASP A 11 30.90 -19.33 -14.34
CA ASP A 11 29.70 -19.89 -14.97
C ASP A 11 29.62 -21.43 -14.88
N VAL A 12 30.77 -22.12 -14.70
CA VAL A 12 30.85 -23.58 -14.64
C VAL A 12 32.14 -24.01 -13.95
N VAL A 13 32.10 -25.13 -13.23
CA VAL A 13 33.28 -25.84 -12.71
C VAL A 13 33.41 -27.16 -13.42
N ILE A 14 34.58 -27.40 -14.02
CA ILE A 14 34.93 -28.68 -14.64
C ILE A 14 36.03 -29.30 -13.79
N CYS A 15 35.80 -30.52 -13.30
CA CYS A 15 36.70 -31.19 -12.36
C CYS A 15 37.08 -32.58 -12.84
N ASP A 16 38.37 -32.90 -12.75
CA ASP A 16 38.87 -34.25 -12.95
C ASP A 16 38.54 -35.13 -11.75
N CYS A 17 38.05 -36.35 -11.98
CA CYS A 17 37.67 -37.26 -10.90
C CYS A 17 38.86 -37.76 -10.05
N ARG A 18 40.08 -37.81 -10.59
CA ARG A 18 41.27 -38.31 -9.86
C ARG A 18 42.46 -37.36 -10.01
N LEU A 19 42.53 -36.32 -9.18
CA LEU A 19 43.77 -35.57 -8.96
C LEU A 19 44.38 -35.91 -7.60
N PRO A 20 45.73 -36.00 -7.48
CA PRO A 20 46.41 -36.37 -6.23
C PRO A 20 46.10 -35.46 -5.03
N GLN A 21 45.64 -34.22 -5.28
CA GLN A 21 45.40 -33.20 -4.26
C GLN A 21 43.94 -32.70 -4.19
N CYS A 22 43.06 -33.14 -5.10
CA CYS A 22 41.65 -32.70 -5.15
C CYS A 22 40.79 -33.71 -5.93
N ASN A 23 39.93 -34.48 -5.26
CA ASN A 23 38.99 -35.37 -5.95
C ASN A 23 37.64 -34.66 -6.19
N ALA A 24 36.89 -35.11 -7.21
CA ALA A 24 35.63 -34.48 -7.60
C ALA A 24 34.60 -34.30 -6.45
N PRO A 25 34.42 -35.26 -5.51
CA PRO A 25 33.50 -35.08 -4.39
C PRO A 25 33.90 -33.95 -3.42
N VAL A 26 35.19 -33.80 -3.12
CA VAL A 26 35.67 -32.71 -2.25
C VAL A 26 35.51 -31.36 -2.94
N ALA A 27 35.82 -31.27 -4.23
CA ALA A 27 35.62 -30.07 -5.03
C ALA A 27 34.13 -29.68 -5.12
N LEU A 28 33.25 -30.64 -5.34
CA LEU A 28 31.81 -30.40 -5.40
C LEU A 28 31.26 -29.86 -4.08
N LYS A 29 31.71 -30.43 -2.95
CA LYS A 29 31.32 -29.93 -1.62
C LYS A 29 31.75 -28.48 -1.41
N VAL A 30 32.94 -28.09 -1.90
CA VAL A 30 33.41 -26.71 -1.85
C VAL A 30 32.51 -25.76 -2.65
N VAL A 31 31.99 -26.18 -3.82
CA VAL A 31 31.02 -25.39 -4.59
C VAL A 31 29.68 -25.31 -3.87
N GLN A 32 29.19 -26.41 -3.32
CA GLN A 32 27.92 -26.42 -2.59
C GLN A 32 27.95 -25.51 -1.35
N GLU A 33 29.09 -25.42 -0.67
CA GLU A 33 29.30 -24.53 0.48
C GLU A 33 29.23 -23.03 0.13
N THR A 34 29.39 -22.63 -1.15
CA THR A 34 29.21 -21.23 -1.55
C THR A 34 27.73 -20.82 -1.63
N GLY A 35 26.81 -21.79 -1.74
CA GLY A 35 25.38 -21.55 -1.93
C GLY A 35 25.00 -21.07 -3.34
N GLU A 36 25.97 -20.93 -4.25
CA GLU A 36 25.74 -20.52 -5.64
C GLU A 36 25.31 -21.71 -6.51
N ASP A 37 24.35 -21.51 -7.42
CA ASP A 37 23.96 -22.51 -8.43
C ASP A 37 24.97 -22.47 -9.59
N ILE A 38 26.17 -23.01 -9.34
CA ILE A 38 27.24 -23.16 -10.33
C ILE A 38 27.25 -24.62 -10.82
N PRO A 39 27.04 -24.86 -12.11
CA PRO A 39 27.18 -26.19 -12.67
C PRO A 39 28.53 -26.84 -12.38
N PHE A 40 28.49 -28.11 -12.02
CA PHE A 40 29.68 -28.91 -11.73
C PHE A 40 29.72 -30.13 -12.63
N ILE A 41 30.68 -30.16 -13.56
CA ILE A 41 30.84 -31.22 -14.55
C ILE A 41 32.07 -32.04 -14.19
N VAL A 42 31.91 -33.35 -14.08
CA VAL A 42 33.01 -34.27 -13.79
C VAL A 42 33.55 -34.86 -15.09
N VAL A 43 34.87 -34.82 -15.25
CA VAL A 43 35.56 -35.44 -16.38
C VAL A 43 36.46 -36.55 -15.84
N SER A 44 36.31 -37.78 -16.32
CA SER A 44 37.11 -38.90 -15.80
C SER A 44 37.50 -39.93 -16.85
N GLU A 45 38.45 -40.79 -16.49
CA GLU A 45 38.73 -42.02 -17.24
C GLU A 45 37.56 -43.01 -17.11
N PRO A 46 37.45 -44.00 -18.01
CA PRO A 46 36.42 -45.04 -17.93
C PRO A 46 36.37 -45.65 -16.52
N MET A 47 35.20 -45.54 -15.92
CA MET A 47 34.90 -46.07 -14.59
C MET A 47 33.60 -46.86 -14.67
N GLY A 48 33.46 -47.86 -13.80
CA GLY A 48 32.26 -48.69 -13.75
C GLY A 48 31.00 -47.86 -13.48
N GLU A 49 29.85 -48.36 -13.92
CA GLU A 49 28.55 -47.69 -13.81
C GLU A 49 28.21 -47.27 -12.37
N GLU A 50 28.53 -48.11 -11.38
CA GLU A 50 28.32 -47.82 -9.95
C GLU A 50 29.03 -46.53 -9.50
N ALA A 51 30.27 -46.32 -9.95
CA ALA A 51 31.05 -45.13 -9.61
C ALA A 51 30.50 -43.86 -10.29
N ALA A 52 30.01 -43.98 -11.53
CA ALA A 52 29.38 -42.86 -12.23
C ALA A 52 28.06 -42.44 -11.56
N VAL A 53 27.26 -43.40 -11.11
CA VAL A 53 26.01 -43.15 -10.37
C VAL A 53 26.29 -42.46 -9.03
N GLU A 54 27.33 -42.89 -8.32
CA GLU A 54 27.72 -42.28 -7.04
C GLU A 54 28.08 -40.79 -7.22
N ILE A 55 28.87 -40.47 -8.24
CA ILE A 55 29.24 -39.07 -8.56
C ILE A 55 27.99 -38.22 -8.84
N MET A 56 27.02 -38.72 -9.61
CA MET A 56 25.78 -37.98 -9.86
C MET A 56 24.95 -37.80 -8.58
N ARG A 57 24.90 -38.82 -7.71
CA ARG A 57 24.21 -38.74 -6.40
C ARG A 57 24.83 -37.69 -5.47
N THR A 58 26.12 -37.41 -5.59
CA THR A 58 26.74 -36.33 -4.81
C THR A 58 26.33 -34.92 -5.24
N GLY A 59 25.63 -34.78 -6.38
CA GLY A 59 25.13 -33.49 -6.89
C GLY A 59 25.93 -32.93 -8.06
N ALA A 60 26.74 -33.74 -8.75
CA ALA A 60 27.30 -33.35 -10.03
C ALA A 60 26.19 -33.18 -11.06
N HIS A 61 26.34 -32.19 -11.93
CA HIS A 61 25.33 -31.82 -12.92
C HIS A 61 25.49 -32.60 -14.22
N ASP A 62 26.73 -32.93 -14.59
CA ASP A 62 27.02 -33.81 -15.72
C ASP A 62 28.33 -34.59 -15.51
N TYR A 63 28.50 -35.65 -16.29
CA TYR A 63 29.63 -36.55 -16.26
C TYR A 63 30.10 -36.89 -17.68
N LEU A 64 31.43 -36.81 -17.91
CA LEU A 64 32.04 -37.00 -19.22
C LEU A 64 33.31 -37.85 -19.15
N LEU A 65 33.55 -38.65 -20.19
CA LEU A 65 34.78 -39.41 -20.35
C LEU A 65 35.86 -38.59 -21.05
N LYS A 66 37.11 -38.68 -20.56
CA LYS A 66 38.29 -38.03 -21.17
C LYS A 66 38.54 -38.45 -22.62
N ASP A 67 38.12 -39.65 -23.00
CA ASP A 67 38.28 -40.15 -24.38
C ASP A 67 37.22 -39.56 -25.33
N ASN A 68 36.24 -38.82 -24.82
CA ASN A 68 35.17 -38.23 -25.62
C ASN A 68 34.90 -36.76 -25.26
N LEU A 69 35.95 -35.93 -25.30
CA LEU A 69 35.87 -34.49 -25.01
C LEU A 69 35.05 -33.69 -26.05
N THR A 70 34.71 -34.28 -27.20
CA THR A 70 33.80 -33.62 -28.17
C THR A 70 32.44 -33.27 -27.56
N ARG A 71 32.02 -34.01 -26.53
CA ARG A 71 30.77 -33.78 -25.79
C ARG A 71 30.88 -32.71 -24.70
N LEU A 72 32.09 -32.26 -24.35
CA LEU A 72 32.30 -31.29 -23.28
C LEU A 72 31.67 -29.94 -23.59
N GLN A 73 31.88 -29.42 -24.79
CA GLN A 73 31.33 -28.11 -25.17
C GLN A 73 29.78 -28.11 -25.16
N PRO A 74 29.08 -29.11 -25.76
CA PRO A 74 27.63 -29.23 -25.62
C PRO A 74 27.13 -29.37 -24.18
N ALA A 75 27.82 -30.16 -23.35
CA ALA A 75 27.49 -30.34 -21.94
C ALA A 75 27.60 -29.03 -21.15
N VAL A 76 28.74 -28.34 -21.27
CA VAL A 76 28.96 -27.03 -20.65
C VAL A 76 27.90 -26.02 -21.07
N ALA A 77 27.60 -25.94 -22.37
CA ALA A 77 26.58 -25.01 -22.88
C ALA A 77 25.18 -25.32 -22.33
N ARG A 78 24.81 -26.61 -22.21
CA ARG A 78 23.54 -27.04 -21.63
C ARG A 78 23.46 -26.65 -20.16
N GLU A 79 24.47 -27.02 -19.38
CA GLU A 79 24.43 -26.81 -17.93
C GLU A 79 24.45 -25.32 -17.56
N ILE A 80 25.24 -24.49 -18.25
CA ILE A 80 25.23 -23.05 -18.05
C ILE A 80 23.85 -22.47 -18.36
N ARG A 81 23.22 -22.91 -19.45
CA ARG A 81 21.89 -22.43 -19.84
C ARG A 81 20.84 -22.78 -18.78
N GLU A 82 20.86 -24.01 -18.28
CA GLU A 82 19.92 -24.47 -17.26
C GLU A 82 20.12 -23.72 -15.94
N ALA A 83 21.36 -23.55 -15.49
CA ALA A 83 21.66 -22.77 -14.29
C ALA A 83 21.22 -21.30 -14.43
N ARG A 84 21.42 -20.67 -15.59
CA ARG A 84 20.93 -19.31 -15.86
C ARG A 84 19.40 -19.22 -15.79
N ILE A 85 18.69 -20.20 -16.35
CA ILE A 85 17.21 -20.25 -16.26
C ILE A 85 16.77 -20.42 -14.81
N ARG A 86 17.39 -21.32 -14.04
CA ARG A 86 17.08 -21.51 -12.61
C ARG A 86 17.34 -20.24 -11.79
N ARG A 87 18.49 -19.59 -12.00
CA ARG A 87 18.85 -18.34 -11.33
C ARG A 87 17.86 -17.22 -11.64
N ALA A 88 17.60 -16.97 -12.93
CA ALA A 88 16.66 -15.93 -13.36
C ALA A 88 15.24 -16.16 -12.83
N ARG A 89 14.79 -17.42 -12.79
CA ARG A 89 13.48 -17.77 -12.20
C ARG A 89 13.43 -17.46 -10.71
N ARG A 90 14.45 -17.86 -9.94
CA ARG A 90 14.51 -17.59 -8.49
C ARG A 90 14.55 -16.10 -8.20
N GLU A 91 15.33 -15.34 -8.96
CA GLU A 91 15.42 -13.87 -8.84
C GLU A 91 14.08 -13.21 -9.15
N ALA A 92 13.40 -13.62 -10.23
CA ALA A 92 12.08 -13.09 -10.58
C ALA A 92 11.02 -13.41 -9.52
N GLU A 93 11.00 -14.64 -9.00
CA GLU A 93 10.09 -15.03 -7.92
C GLU A 93 10.38 -14.26 -6.62
N ALA A 94 11.65 -14.06 -6.28
CA ALA A 94 12.05 -13.28 -5.10
C ALA A 94 11.67 -11.80 -5.23
N ALA A 95 11.96 -11.18 -6.38
CA ALA A 95 11.60 -9.80 -6.67
C ALA A 95 10.08 -9.58 -6.67
N LEU A 96 9.31 -10.54 -7.21
CA LEU A 96 7.86 -10.50 -7.15
C LEU A 96 7.36 -10.55 -5.70
N ARG A 97 7.85 -11.50 -4.89
CA ARG A 97 7.47 -11.60 -3.47
C ARG A 97 7.83 -10.34 -2.68
N GLU A 98 9.01 -9.77 -2.91
CA GLU A 98 9.42 -8.53 -2.25
C GLU A 98 8.49 -7.37 -2.64
N SER A 99 8.14 -7.26 -3.93
CA SER A 99 7.19 -6.25 -4.40
C SER A 99 5.81 -6.44 -3.79
N GLU A 100 5.30 -7.68 -3.72
CA GLU A 100 4.01 -7.99 -3.11
C GLU A 100 4.00 -7.65 -1.62
N GLN A 101 5.06 -8.02 -0.88
CA GLN A 101 5.21 -7.68 0.53
C GLN A 101 5.27 -6.17 0.76
N ARG A 102 6.04 -5.45 -0.07
CA ARG A 102 6.15 -3.99 0.03
C ARG A 102 4.82 -3.30 -0.26
N LEU A 103 4.06 -3.78 -1.25
CA LEU A 103 2.71 -3.28 -1.54
C LEU A 103 1.75 -3.58 -0.38
N ALA A 104 1.78 -4.79 0.17
CA ALA A 104 0.96 -5.15 1.33
C ALA A 104 1.25 -4.25 2.54
N LEU A 105 2.53 -4.02 2.87
CA LEU A 105 2.93 -3.12 3.95
C LEU A 105 2.49 -1.67 3.70
N ALA A 106 2.59 -1.17 2.48
CA ALA A 106 2.13 0.17 2.14
C ALA A 106 0.60 0.32 2.28
N ILE A 107 -0.16 -0.71 1.92
CA ILE A 107 -1.62 -0.74 2.08
C ILE A 107 -1.98 -0.81 3.58
N ASP A 108 -1.31 -1.67 4.36
CA ASP A 108 -1.58 -1.81 5.79
C ASP A 108 -1.21 -0.55 6.58
N ALA A 109 -0.07 0.08 6.28
CA ALA A 109 0.40 1.28 6.97
C ALA A 109 -0.48 2.52 6.72
N THR A 110 -1.27 2.53 5.65
CA THR A 110 -2.16 3.64 5.31
C THR A 110 -3.58 3.44 5.83
N GLU A 111 -3.88 2.29 6.46
CA GLU A 111 -5.22 1.89 6.93
C GLU A 111 -6.31 2.07 5.85
N LEU A 112 -5.92 1.98 4.57
CA LEU A 112 -6.83 2.16 3.44
C LEU A 112 -7.72 0.92 3.28
N GLY A 113 -9.03 1.17 3.26
CA GLY A 113 -9.98 0.18 2.80
C GLY A 113 -9.88 0.00 1.29
N THR A 114 -9.86 -1.22 0.78
CA THR A 114 -9.99 -1.50 -0.65
C THR A 114 -11.33 -2.17 -0.91
N PHE A 115 -11.93 -1.85 -2.05
CA PHE A 115 -13.12 -2.53 -2.54
C PHE A 115 -12.93 -2.95 -3.99
N ASP A 116 -13.49 -4.11 -4.32
CA ASP A 116 -13.50 -4.70 -5.63
C ASP A 116 -14.87 -5.30 -5.90
N TYR A 117 -15.43 -5.00 -7.06
CA TYR A 117 -16.73 -5.51 -7.48
C TYR A 117 -16.63 -5.99 -8.92
N ASP A 118 -17.01 -7.25 -9.12
CA ASP A 118 -17.18 -7.86 -10.43
C ASP A 118 -18.66 -7.75 -10.84
N PRO A 119 -18.99 -6.92 -11.86
CA PRO A 119 -20.37 -6.74 -12.30
C PRO A 119 -20.97 -7.97 -12.98
N LYS A 120 -20.15 -8.88 -13.52
CA LYS A 120 -20.62 -10.09 -14.21
C LYS A 120 -21.07 -11.16 -13.23
N THR A 121 -20.27 -11.39 -12.18
CA THR A 121 -20.56 -12.41 -11.17
C THR A 121 -21.36 -11.86 -9.99
N GLY A 122 -21.36 -10.53 -9.82
CA GLY A 122 -21.91 -9.85 -8.63
C GLY A 122 -21.02 -9.99 -7.40
N GLN A 123 -19.82 -10.58 -7.53
CA GLN A 123 -18.91 -10.79 -6.40
C GLN A 123 -18.36 -9.43 -5.92
N MET A 124 -18.30 -9.28 -4.59
CA MET A 124 -17.75 -8.09 -3.95
C MET A 124 -16.70 -8.52 -2.92
N LEU A 125 -15.51 -7.90 -2.99
CA LEU A 125 -14.39 -8.16 -2.09
C LEU A 125 -14.00 -6.85 -1.43
N TRP A 126 -13.99 -6.85 -0.10
CA TRP A 126 -13.53 -5.72 0.71
C TRP A 126 -12.35 -6.15 1.58
N SER A 127 -11.34 -5.29 1.70
CA SER A 127 -10.29 -5.50 2.70
C SER A 127 -10.81 -5.39 4.13
N ALA A 128 -10.02 -5.82 5.11
CA ALA A 128 -10.36 -5.68 6.53
C ALA A 128 -10.67 -4.23 6.91
N PHE A 129 -9.91 -3.25 6.41
CA PHE A 129 -10.15 -1.83 6.66
C PHE A 129 -11.45 -1.34 6.00
N ALA A 130 -11.76 -1.76 4.78
CA ALA A 130 -13.02 -1.42 4.14
C ALA A 130 -14.22 -1.98 4.94
N LYS A 131 -14.11 -3.20 5.50
CA LYS A 131 -15.15 -3.73 6.39
C LYS A 131 -15.29 -2.91 7.69
N ARG A 132 -14.18 -2.50 8.31
CA ARG A 132 -14.20 -1.64 9.50
C ARG A 132 -14.85 -0.28 9.25
N ASN A 133 -14.65 0.31 8.06
CA ASN A 133 -15.30 1.55 7.64
C ASN A 133 -16.84 1.47 7.62
N PHE A 134 -17.38 0.25 7.58
CA PHE A 134 -18.81 -0.04 7.67
C PHE A 134 -19.20 -0.73 8.99
N GLY A 135 -18.32 -0.69 10.01
CA GLY A 135 -18.57 -1.29 11.33
C GLY A 135 -18.71 -2.81 11.29
N LEU A 136 -18.11 -3.49 10.31
CA LEU A 136 -18.19 -4.95 10.15
C LEU A 136 -16.92 -5.65 10.64
N ARG A 137 -17.08 -6.90 11.05
CA ARG A 137 -15.96 -7.83 11.31
C ARG A 137 -15.22 -8.20 10.03
N ALA A 138 -13.94 -8.57 10.16
CA ALA A 138 -13.07 -8.89 9.02
C ALA A 138 -13.55 -10.10 8.19
N ASP A 139 -14.28 -11.03 8.79
CA ASP A 139 -14.84 -12.24 8.19
C ASP A 139 -16.28 -12.07 7.67
N ALA A 140 -16.91 -10.91 7.90
CA ALA A 140 -18.30 -10.68 7.50
C ALA A 140 -18.50 -10.82 5.98
N PRO A 141 -19.61 -11.45 5.53
CA PRO A 141 -19.94 -11.58 4.13
C PRO A 141 -20.33 -10.21 3.54
N ILE A 142 -19.85 -9.94 2.33
CA ILE A 142 -20.06 -8.66 1.65
C ILE A 142 -20.91 -8.87 0.41
N SER A 143 -21.84 -7.94 0.20
CA SER A 143 -22.71 -7.89 -0.95
C SER A 143 -23.06 -6.43 -1.24
N TYR A 144 -23.64 -6.17 -2.41
CA TYR A 144 -24.20 -4.85 -2.71
C TYR A 144 -25.27 -4.42 -1.68
N GLY A 145 -26.06 -5.37 -1.16
CA GLY A 145 -27.00 -5.11 -0.07
C GLY A 145 -26.32 -4.67 1.23
N THR A 146 -25.16 -5.27 1.55
CA THR A 146 -24.32 -4.86 2.70
C THR A 146 -23.87 -3.40 2.53
N PHE A 147 -23.36 -3.05 1.35
CA PHE A 147 -22.97 -1.68 1.03
C PHE A 147 -24.13 -0.68 1.22
N LEU A 148 -25.30 -0.95 0.61
CA LEU A 148 -26.45 -0.04 0.71
C LEU A 148 -26.94 0.15 2.15
N ARG A 149 -26.96 -0.92 2.96
CA ARG A 149 -27.38 -0.84 4.36
C ARG A 149 -26.47 0.04 5.20
N GLY A 150 -25.16 -0.04 4.98
CA GLY A 150 -24.20 0.74 5.76
C GLY A 150 -23.96 2.16 5.24
N LEU A 151 -24.50 2.55 4.07
CA LEU A 151 -24.54 3.96 3.67
C LEU A 151 -25.51 4.74 4.57
N HIS A 152 -25.10 5.94 4.98
CA HIS A 152 -25.98 6.85 5.70
C HIS A 152 -27.22 7.19 4.85
N PRO A 153 -28.45 7.19 5.41
CA PRO A 153 -29.69 7.35 4.65
C PRO A 153 -29.70 8.58 3.72
N GLU A 154 -29.24 9.72 4.22
CA GLU A 154 -29.17 10.98 3.45
C GLU A 154 -28.16 10.97 2.29
N ASP A 155 -27.12 10.14 2.37
CA ASP A 155 -26.08 10.08 1.33
C ASP A 155 -26.35 8.98 0.30
N ARG A 156 -27.27 8.04 0.60
CA ARG A 156 -27.48 6.82 -0.18
C ARG A 156 -27.81 7.11 -1.64
N GLU A 157 -28.81 7.94 -1.90
CA GLU A 157 -29.25 8.24 -3.28
C GLU A 157 -28.12 8.89 -4.09
N ARG A 158 -27.45 9.88 -3.50
CA ARG A 158 -26.33 10.60 -4.14
C ARG A 158 -25.18 9.66 -4.47
N VAL A 159 -24.77 8.81 -3.53
CA VAL A 159 -23.65 7.88 -3.74
C VAL A 159 -24.00 6.83 -4.79
N VAL A 160 -25.22 6.28 -4.76
CA VAL A 160 -25.68 5.32 -5.77
C VAL A 160 -25.71 5.94 -7.16
N ALA A 161 -26.19 7.18 -7.31
CA ALA A 161 -26.20 7.89 -8.57
C ALA A 161 -24.77 8.13 -9.12
N LEU A 162 -23.81 8.45 -8.26
CA LEU A 162 -22.41 8.60 -8.65
C LEU A 162 -21.80 7.28 -9.14
N ILE A 163 -22.10 6.16 -8.46
CA ILE A 163 -21.67 4.84 -8.90
C ILE A 163 -22.31 4.53 -10.26
N GLN A 164 -23.63 4.69 -10.41
CA GLN A 164 -24.33 4.45 -11.67
C GLN A 164 -23.75 5.28 -12.82
N ASN A 165 -23.38 6.54 -12.56
CA ASN A 165 -22.73 7.38 -13.55
C ASN A 165 -21.34 6.84 -13.93
N ALA A 166 -20.53 6.41 -12.96
CA ALA A 166 -19.23 5.80 -13.23
C ALA A 166 -19.33 4.52 -14.08
N PHE A 167 -20.45 3.80 -14.01
CA PHE A 167 -20.72 2.63 -14.85
C PHE A 167 -21.09 2.97 -16.31
N ARG A 168 -21.27 4.25 -16.64
CA ARG A 168 -21.47 4.70 -18.03
C ARG A 168 -20.12 4.85 -18.72
N PRO A 169 -19.87 4.21 -19.88
CA PRO A 169 -18.60 4.32 -20.60
C PRO A 169 -18.17 5.76 -20.88
N GLU A 170 -19.14 6.64 -21.14
CA GLU A 170 -18.93 8.06 -21.46
C GLU A 170 -18.38 8.86 -20.27
N SER A 171 -18.54 8.35 -19.05
CA SER A 171 -18.01 8.99 -17.82
C SER A 171 -16.50 8.80 -17.64
N GLY A 172 -15.86 7.91 -18.42
CA GLY A 172 -14.47 7.52 -18.22
C GLY A 172 -14.25 6.54 -17.05
N GLY A 173 -15.32 6.13 -16.36
CA GLY A 173 -15.26 5.13 -15.29
C GLY A 173 -14.93 5.70 -13.91
N HIS A 174 -14.72 7.00 -13.76
CA HIS A 174 -14.22 7.58 -12.51
C HIS A 174 -15.32 7.71 -11.45
N PHE A 175 -14.96 7.34 -10.21
CA PHE A 175 -15.79 7.52 -9.03
C PHE A 175 -14.96 8.22 -7.95
N ALA A 176 -15.49 9.29 -7.38
CA ALA A 176 -14.89 9.98 -6.24
C ALA A 176 -15.98 10.62 -5.40
N THR A 177 -15.98 10.39 -4.08
CA THR A 177 -16.97 10.99 -3.19
C THR A 177 -16.54 10.98 -1.73
N GLU A 178 -16.95 12.02 -0.99
CA GLU A 178 -17.01 11.98 0.47
C GLU A 178 -18.45 11.67 0.90
N HIS A 179 -18.63 10.69 1.77
CA HIS A 179 -19.95 10.27 2.23
C HIS A 179 -19.89 9.68 3.63
N ARG A 180 -21.05 9.66 4.30
CA ARG A 180 -21.19 9.02 5.60
C ARG A 180 -21.56 7.55 5.45
N THR A 181 -21.03 6.74 6.34
CA THR A 181 -21.50 5.38 6.63
C THR A 181 -22.02 5.33 8.06
N VAL A 182 -22.95 4.42 8.32
CA VAL A 182 -23.40 4.06 9.66
C VAL A 182 -23.06 2.58 9.83
N GLY A 183 -22.25 2.28 10.84
CA GLY A 183 -21.75 0.92 11.01
C GLY A 183 -22.89 -0.07 11.22
N ILE A 184 -22.82 -1.21 10.53
CA ILE A 184 -23.91 -2.18 10.49
C ILE A 184 -24.04 -2.90 11.85
N ASP A 185 -22.91 -3.25 12.47
CA ASP A 185 -22.91 -3.95 13.76
C ASP A 185 -22.79 -2.97 14.95
N ASP A 186 -22.10 -1.83 14.77
CA ASP A 186 -21.81 -0.89 15.86
C ASP A 186 -22.64 0.40 15.86
N GLY A 187 -23.36 0.70 14.78
CA GLY A 187 -24.19 1.90 14.65
C GLY A 187 -23.41 3.23 14.60
N ILE A 188 -22.07 3.20 14.52
CA ILE A 188 -21.25 4.41 14.57
C ILE A 188 -21.22 5.09 13.20
N GLU A 189 -21.56 6.39 13.16
CA GLU A 189 -21.37 7.21 11.97
C GLU A 189 -19.88 7.47 11.71
N ARG A 190 -19.46 7.23 10.47
CA ARG A 190 -18.11 7.52 9.98
C ARG A 190 -18.19 8.34 8.69
N TRP A 191 -17.21 9.19 8.47
CA TRP A 191 -17.03 9.88 7.19
C TRP A 191 -15.95 9.17 6.39
N LEU A 192 -16.28 8.79 5.16
CA LEU A 192 -15.35 8.14 4.24
C LEU A 192 -15.07 9.04 3.04
N SER A 193 -13.80 9.11 2.63
CA SER A 193 -13.40 9.57 1.31
C SER A 193 -13.11 8.36 0.44
N ALA A 194 -13.87 8.18 -0.64
CA ALA A 194 -13.77 7.03 -1.51
C ALA A 194 -13.41 7.45 -2.93
N TRP A 195 -12.50 6.71 -3.55
CA TRP A 195 -12.12 6.84 -4.94
C TRP A 195 -12.12 5.48 -5.61
N GLY A 196 -12.58 5.40 -6.84
CA GLY A 196 -12.59 4.16 -7.59
C GLY A 196 -12.64 4.39 -9.09
N ARG A 197 -12.46 3.30 -9.83
CA ARG A 197 -12.60 3.28 -11.26
C ARG A 197 -13.33 2.03 -11.72
N VAL A 198 -14.27 2.22 -12.64
CA VAL A 198 -14.86 1.17 -13.46
C VAL A 198 -13.91 0.92 -14.64
N VAL A 199 -13.47 -0.32 -14.76
CA VAL A 199 -12.65 -0.80 -15.88
C VAL A 199 -13.60 -1.42 -16.89
N PHE A 200 -13.54 -0.93 -18.13
CA PHE A 200 -14.34 -1.44 -19.24
C PHE A 200 -13.52 -2.41 -20.09
N GLY A 201 -14.17 -3.46 -20.58
CA GLY A 201 -13.61 -4.35 -21.60
C GLY A 201 -13.58 -3.71 -22.98
N SER A 202 -12.97 -4.41 -23.93
CA SER A 202 -12.92 -3.98 -25.35
C SER A 202 -14.31 -3.91 -26.01
N ASP A 203 -15.32 -4.57 -25.44
CA ASP A 203 -16.71 -4.55 -25.85
C ASP A 203 -17.53 -3.38 -25.24
N GLY A 204 -16.86 -2.50 -24.47
CA GLY A 204 -17.50 -1.37 -23.78
C GLY A 204 -18.27 -1.78 -22.52
N ARG A 205 -18.27 -3.06 -22.12
CA ARG A 205 -18.96 -3.52 -20.91
C ARG A 205 -18.07 -3.37 -19.68
N ALA A 206 -18.66 -2.98 -18.55
CA ALA A 206 -17.97 -2.92 -17.28
C ALA A 206 -17.48 -4.32 -16.88
N PHE A 207 -16.16 -4.45 -16.69
CA PHE A 207 -15.49 -5.69 -16.29
C PHE A 207 -15.17 -5.70 -14.79
N ARG A 208 -14.89 -4.55 -14.18
CA ARG A 208 -14.51 -4.46 -12.77
C ARG A 208 -14.76 -3.06 -12.23
N PHE A 209 -15.13 -2.94 -10.97
CA PHE A 209 -15.16 -1.67 -10.25
C PHE A 209 -14.28 -1.79 -9.00
N VAL A 210 -13.16 -1.09 -8.98
CA VAL A 210 -12.14 -1.22 -7.94
C VAL A 210 -11.77 0.15 -7.39
N GLY A 211 -11.45 0.21 -6.10
CA GLY A 211 -11.05 1.47 -5.49
C GLY A 211 -10.63 1.35 -4.04
N VAL A 212 -10.47 2.51 -3.43
CA VAL A 212 -10.02 2.70 -2.05
C VAL A 212 -10.97 3.62 -1.29
N SER A 213 -11.01 3.44 0.03
CA SER A 213 -11.75 4.27 0.98
C SER A 213 -10.88 4.60 2.19
N LEU A 214 -10.85 5.86 2.58
CA LEU A 214 -10.15 6.36 3.75
C LEU A 214 -11.16 6.89 4.78
N ASP A 215 -11.02 6.50 6.03
CA ASP A 215 -11.77 7.12 7.13
C ASP A 215 -11.22 8.55 7.38
N ILE A 216 -12.09 9.54 7.19
CA ILE A 216 -11.81 10.96 7.37
C ILE A 216 -12.66 11.55 8.51
N THR A 217 -13.20 10.70 9.41
CA THR A 217 -14.07 11.09 10.51
C THR A 217 -13.41 12.11 11.43
N GLU A 218 -12.18 11.87 11.86
CA GLU A 218 -11.45 12.79 12.73
C GLU A 218 -11.19 14.14 12.06
N ARG A 219 -10.86 14.14 10.76
CA ARG A 219 -10.74 15.38 9.98
C ARG A 219 -12.06 16.16 9.96
N LYS A 220 -13.18 15.50 9.69
CA LYS A 220 -14.50 16.14 9.66
C LYS A 220 -14.95 16.63 11.04
N ARG A 221 -14.63 15.90 12.11
CA ARG A 221 -14.85 16.35 13.50
C ARG A 221 -14.06 17.62 13.81
N GLY A 222 -12.79 17.66 13.44
CA GLY A 222 -11.94 18.86 13.59
C GLY A 222 -12.48 20.05 12.79
N GLU A 223 -12.86 19.86 11.52
CA GLU A 223 -13.46 20.90 10.68
C GLU A 223 -14.75 21.46 11.30
N ARG A 224 -15.63 20.60 11.83
CA ARG A 224 -16.87 21.02 12.49
C ARG A 224 -16.58 21.78 13.79
N ALA A 225 -15.70 21.26 14.64
CA ALA A 225 -15.32 21.91 15.89
C ALA A 225 -14.74 23.31 15.64
N LEU A 226 -13.87 23.45 14.65
CA LEU A 226 -13.32 24.75 14.26
C LEU A 226 -14.41 25.72 13.77
N ARG A 227 -15.32 25.26 12.90
CA ARG A 227 -16.44 26.09 12.44
C ARG A 227 -17.32 26.58 13.58
N HIS A 228 -17.65 25.70 14.53
CA HIS A 228 -18.43 26.08 15.72
C HIS A 228 -17.68 27.09 16.60
N ALA A 229 -16.39 26.88 16.83
CA ALA A 229 -15.56 27.82 17.60
C ALA A 229 -15.51 29.20 16.95
N LEU A 230 -15.36 29.27 15.61
CA LEU A 230 -15.35 30.53 14.87
C LEU A 230 -16.71 31.24 14.93
N ALA A 231 -17.81 30.51 14.73
CA ALA A 231 -19.16 31.08 14.81
C ALA A 231 -19.45 31.66 16.21
N ASN A 232 -19.12 30.91 17.27
CA ASN A 232 -19.29 31.37 18.65
C ASN A 232 -18.41 32.59 18.98
N ALA A 233 -17.16 32.61 18.48
CA ALA A 233 -16.27 33.75 18.66
C ALA A 233 -16.79 35.01 17.94
N GLU A 234 -17.34 34.85 16.73
CA GLU A 234 -17.93 35.97 16.00
C GLU A 234 -19.20 36.51 16.67
N GLU A 235 -20.08 35.64 17.16
CA GLU A 235 -21.26 36.03 17.92
C GLU A 235 -20.91 36.74 19.24
N GLY A 236 -19.93 36.21 19.97
CA GLY A 236 -19.41 36.84 21.19
C GLY A 236 -18.81 38.23 20.89
N ARG A 237 -18.06 38.36 19.80
CA ARG A 237 -17.49 39.65 19.36
C ARG A 237 -18.60 40.66 19.01
N ARG A 238 -19.64 40.24 18.27
CA ARG A 238 -20.78 41.10 17.93
C ARG A 238 -21.53 41.55 19.19
N THR A 239 -21.77 40.64 20.12
CA THR A 239 -22.41 40.94 21.40
C THR A 239 -21.61 41.96 22.21
N LEU A 240 -20.30 41.76 22.36
CA LEU A 240 -19.43 42.69 23.08
C LEU A 240 -19.38 44.07 22.39
N GLN A 241 -19.31 44.12 21.05
CA GLN A 241 -19.35 45.38 20.32
C GLN A 241 -20.67 46.13 20.56
N ALA A 242 -21.82 45.46 20.45
CA ALA A 242 -23.11 46.07 20.72
C ALA A 242 -23.23 46.58 22.17
N MET A 243 -22.72 45.83 23.14
CA MET A 243 -22.63 46.29 24.53
C MET A 243 -21.76 47.54 24.64
N MET A 244 -20.56 47.52 24.06
CA MET A 244 -19.64 48.67 24.09
C MET A 244 -20.24 49.93 23.45
N GLU A 245 -21.10 49.78 22.45
CA GLU A 245 -21.77 50.90 21.77
C GLU A 245 -22.98 51.46 22.53
N HIS A 246 -23.73 50.60 23.22
CA HIS A 246 -25.04 50.97 23.77
C HIS A 246 -25.15 50.92 25.30
N ILE A 247 -24.15 50.38 26.01
CA ILE A 247 -24.20 50.32 27.47
C ILE A 247 -24.10 51.74 28.05
N PRO A 248 -25.04 52.17 28.93
CA PRO A 248 -25.01 53.49 29.55
C PRO A 248 -24.07 53.52 30.77
N LEU A 249 -22.90 52.89 30.63
CA LEU A 249 -21.88 52.75 31.67
C LEU A 249 -20.51 53.04 31.04
N GLY A 250 -19.68 53.81 31.73
CA GLY A 250 -18.31 54.07 31.31
C GLY A 250 -17.41 52.86 31.53
N LEU A 251 -17.36 51.95 30.56
CA LEU A 251 -16.49 50.78 30.58
C LEU A 251 -15.15 51.07 29.87
N THR A 252 -14.05 50.56 30.44
CA THR A 252 -12.73 50.49 29.77
C THR A 252 -12.21 49.06 29.89
N ILE A 253 -11.76 48.50 28.77
CA ILE A 253 -11.08 47.20 28.69
C ILE A 253 -9.58 47.47 28.58
N VAL A 254 -8.79 46.85 29.46
CA VAL A 254 -7.33 46.95 29.49
C VAL A 254 -6.71 45.57 29.32
N ASP A 255 -5.55 45.50 28.66
CA ASP A 255 -4.77 44.27 28.47
C ASP A 255 -3.52 44.29 29.36
N GLY A 256 -3.25 43.14 30.02
CA GLY A 256 -2.00 42.88 30.74
C GLY A 256 -1.79 43.66 32.05
N PRO A 257 -0.69 43.38 32.77
CA PRO A 257 -0.36 44.05 34.03
C PRO A 257 -0.03 45.55 33.84
N ASP A 258 0.38 45.96 32.65
CA ASP A 258 0.71 47.36 32.33
C ASP A 258 -0.53 48.24 32.03
N LEU A 259 -1.74 47.69 32.19
CA LEU A 259 -3.03 48.39 32.03
C LEU A 259 -3.20 49.10 30.68
N LYS A 260 -2.67 48.53 29.60
CA LYS A 260 -2.78 49.12 28.26
C LYS A 260 -4.25 49.15 27.83
N VAL A 261 -4.80 50.33 27.57
CA VAL A 261 -6.19 50.49 27.14
C VAL A 261 -6.39 49.84 25.77
N ARG A 262 -7.29 48.86 25.71
CA ARG A 262 -7.68 48.12 24.52
C ARG A 262 -8.95 48.68 23.89
N ALA A 263 -9.96 49.01 24.70
CA ALA A 263 -11.23 49.55 24.22
C ALA A 263 -11.96 50.37 25.30
N ARG A 264 -12.85 51.27 24.89
CA ARG A 264 -13.73 52.07 25.77
C ARG A 264 -15.15 52.09 25.25
N SER A 265 -16.13 51.97 26.14
CA SER A 265 -17.54 52.08 25.77
C SER A 265 -17.85 53.48 25.23
N ARG A 266 -18.88 53.61 24.38
CA ARG A 266 -19.32 54.89 23.84
C ARG A 266 -19.70 55.88 24.95
N PHE A 267 -20.38 55.41 26.00
CA PHE A 267 -20.78 56.26 27.13
C PHE A 267 -19.60 56.80 27.94
N TRP A 268 -18.45 56.12 27.93
CA TRP A 268 -17.23 56.62 28.58
C TRP A 268 -16.83 57.99 28.00
N HIS A 269 -16.89 58.16 26.68
CA HIS A 269 -16.58 59.45 26.03
C HIS A 269 -17.57 60.56 26.40
N VAL A 270 -18.84 60.20 26.61
CA VAL A 270 -19.87 61.14 27.10
C VAL A 270 -19.54 61.60 28.52
N LEU A 271 -19.12 60.69 29.40
CA LEU A 271 -18.80 60.99 30.80
C LEU A 271 -17.60 61.93 30.97
N VAL A 272 -16.52 61.72 30.20
CA VAL A 272 -15.30 62.56 30.32
C VAL A 272 -15.35 63.84 29.49
N GLY A 273 -16.48 64.13 28.81
CA GLY A 273 -16.65 65.35 28.03
C GLY A 273 -15.76 65.43 26.78
N ASP A 274 -15.23 64.30 26.32
CA ASP A 274 -14.33 64.24 25.17
C ASP A 274 -15.13 64.20 23.87
N SER A 275 -15.40 65.39 23.32
CA SER A 275 -16.20 65.63 22.11
C SER A 275 -15.48 65.25 20.80
N ARG A 276 -14.34 64.54 20.86
CA ARG A 276 -13.56 64.12 19.68
C ARG A 276 -14.05 62.85 18.96
N SER A 277 -15.23 62.33 19.29
CA SER A 277 -15.80 61.13 18.63
C SER A 277 -17.13 61.37 17.90
N GLN A 278 -17.49 62.63 17.62
CA GLN A 278 -18.52 62.95 16.62
C GLN A 278 -17.85 63.31 15.28
N ASN A 279 -17.36 62.30 14.57
CA ASN A 279 -17.26 62.26 13.10
C ASN A 279 -16.87 60.85 12.64
#